data_AF-A0A7C2YIM0-F1
#
_entry.id   AF-A0A7C2YIM0-F1
#
_cell.length_a   1.000
_cell.length_b   1.000
_cell.length_c   1.000
_cell.angle_alpha   90.00
_cell.angle_beta   90.00
_cell.angle_gamma   90.00
#
_symmetry.space_group_name_H-M   'P 1'
#
loop_
_entity.id
_entity.type
_entity.pdbx_description
1 polymer ?
#
loop_
_entity_poly.entity_id
_entity_poly.type
_entity_poly.pdbx_seq_one_letter_code
_entity_poly.pdbx_strand_id
1 'polypeptide(L)'
;MAPAEGTPVTERQGRVIAVCLSPRGGIPKFPQPQVVVGPYGVEGDYHSGAFRTSRRSGQQVPNLRQVSVCAQEVYDLLETQLGVKVPPGGFSENVLVEGLGDLGDLEPGDLLRFSGGVEFQVTEQNVPCANLSVYHPLVPKLVYGRRGVVGVVRTPGVLRPGESVTVVRADEDVQVEAYAGAFYPQRPLRVLWRDRWWEVREVLGQGRSPGRFRFAVLLEDDVRVTLCYHEGQDRWTLRALGRAAS
;
A
#
# COMPACT_ATOMS: atom_id res chain seq x y z
N MET A 1 0.69 12.83 34.93
CA MET A 1 0.03 11.61 34.42
C MET A 1 0.59 11.38 33.02
N ALA A 2 1.42 10.34 32.85
CA ALA A 2 1.98 9.98 31.54
C ALA A 2 0.84 9.65 30.56
N PRO A 3 0.95 9.96 29.26
CA PRO A 3 -0.05 9.51 28.30
C PRO A 3 -0.03 7.99 28.26
N ALA A 4 -1.21 7.38 28.26
CA ALA A 4 -1.36 5.96 28.03
C ALA A 4 -0.77 5.64 26.66
N GLU A 5 0.28 4.82 26.64
CA GLU A 5 0.83 4.21 25.44
C GLU A 5 -0.27 3.33 24.83
N GLY A 6 -1.02 3.89 23.90
CA GLY A 6 -1.94 3.12 23.08
C GLY A 6 -1.12 2.09 22.32
N THR A 7 -1.43 0.82 22.51
CA THR A 7 -0.84 -0.31 21.78
C THR A 7 -0.70 0.07 20.30
N PRO A 8 0.52 0.09 19.74
CA PRO A 8 0.69 0.46 18.33
C PRO A 8 -0.09 -0.55 17.52
N VAL A 9 -1.03 -0.03 16.74
CA VAL A 9 -1.73 -0.89 15.80
C VAL A 9 -0.70 -1.35 14.77
N THR A 10 -0.48 -2.65 14.71
CA THR A 10 0.67 -3.26 14.05
C THR A 10 0.68 -2.94 12.56
N GLU A 11 1.56 -2.04 12.17
CA GLU A 11 1.86 -1.77 10.76
C GLU A 11 2.37 -3.06 10.10
N ARG A 12 1.90 -3.35 8.89
CA ARG A 12 2.31 -4.53 8.13
C ARG A 12 3.76 -4.34 7.69
N GLN A 13 4.65 -5.24 8.12
CA GLN A 13 6.09 -5.14 7.88
C GLN A 13 6.60 -6.35 7.11
N GLY A 14 7.60 -6.12 6.27
CA GLY A 14 8.22 -7.12 5.43
C GLY A 14 9.65 -6.75 5.06
N ARG A 15 10.20 -7.40 4.05
CA ARG A 15 11.58 -7.17 3.58
C ARG A 15 11.66 -7.17 2.07
N VAL A 16 12.57 -6.37 1.51
CA VAL A 16 12.91 -6.39 0.09
C VAL A 16 13.73 -7.64 -0.22
N ILE A 17 13.26 -8.44 -1.17
CA ILE A 17 13.94 -9.65 -1.67
C ILE A 17 14.80 -9.32 -2.87
N ALA A 18 14.28 -8.52 -3.79
CA ALA A 18 15.00 -8.09 -4.96
C ALA A 18 14.60 -6.69 -5.38
N VAL A 19 15.56 -5.98 -5.98
CA VAL A 19 15.31 -4.77 -6.76
C VAL A 19 15.72 -5.07 -8.19
N CYS A 20 14.87 -4.70 -9.15
CA CYS A 20 15.00 -5.08 -10.54
C CYS A 20 14.79 -3.87 -11.45
N LEU A 21 15.51 -3.84 -12.56
CA LEU A 21 15.26 -2.85 -13.64
C LEU A 21 15.48 -3.47 -15.01
N SER A 22 14.92 -2.83 -16.03
CA SER A 22 15.28 -3.09 -17.42
C SER A 22 15.16 -1.79 -18.23
N PRO A 23 16.18 -1.42 -19.02
CA PRO A 23 16.09 -0.26 -19.92
C PRO A 23 15.11 -0.50 -21.09
N ARG A 24 14.68 -1.74 -21.28
CA ARG A 24 13.71 -2.13 -22.32
C ARG A 24 12.40 -2.56 -21.67
N GLY A 25 11.29 -2.22 -22.34
CA GLY A 25 9.98 -2.70 -21.94
C GLY A 25 9.85 -4.21 -22.08
N GLY A 26 8.85 -4.78 -21.41
CA GLY A 26 8.57 -6.22 -21.44
C GLY A 26 8.89 -6.93 -20.13
N ILE A 27 8.99 -8.25 -20.22
CA ILE A 27 9.30 -9.17 -19.12
C ILE A 27 10.56 -9.96 -19.51
N PRO A 28 11.50 -10.20 -18.58
CA PRO A 28 11.52 -9.72 -17.19
C PRO A 28 12.25 -8.37 -17.02
N LYS A 29 12.19 -7.81 -15.81
CA LYS A 29 13.24 -6.93 -15.29
C LYS A 29 14.32 -7.79 -14.64
N PHE A 30 15.56 -7.31 -14.53
CA PHE A 30 16.68 -8.11 -14.02
C PHE A 30 17.11 -7.65 -12.63
N PRO A 31 17.35 -8.58 -11.69
CA PRO A 31 17.83 -8.26 -10.35
C PRO A 31 19.13 -7.45 -10.37
N GLN A 32 19.23 -6.49 -9.45
CA GLN A 32 20.38 -5.63 -9.25
C GLN A 32 20.85 -5.73 -7.78
N PRO A 33 22.14 -5.50 -7.49
CA PRO A 33 22.63 -5.37 -6.11
C PRO A 33 22.00 -4.19 -5.37
N GLN A 34 21.68 -3.12 -6.11
CA GLN A 34 20.95 -1.94 -5.65
C GLN A 34 20.35 -1.21 -6.85
N VAL A 35 19.37 -0.34 -6.60
CA VAL A 35 18.84 0.60 -7.61
C VAL A 35 18.84 2.03 -7.07
N VAL A 36 19.07 2.99 -7.95
CA VAL A 36 18.86 4.41 -7.65
C VAL A 36 17.41 4.75 -8.02
N VAL A 37 16.66 5.24 -7.05
CA VAL A 37 15.30 5.71 -7.20
C VAL A 37 15.34 7.22 -7.30
N GLY A 38 15.07 7.75 -8.50
CA GLY A 38 14.90 9.18 -8.74
C GLY A 38 13.46 9.65 -8.50
N PRO A 39 13.15 10.95 -8.71
CA PRO A 39 11.82 11.51 -8.48
C PRO A 39 10.71 10.96 -9.38
N TYR A 40 11.09 10.24 -10.46
CA TYR A 40 10.16 9.68 -11.43
C TYR A 40 10.37 8.19 -11.67
N GLY A 41 10.89 7.46 -10.68
CA GLY A 41 11.05 6.01 -10.72
C GLY A 41 12.49 5.54 -10.63
N VAL A 42 12.72 4.26 -10.91
CA VAL A 42 14.07 3.67 -10.90
C VAL A 42 14.89 4.17 -12.09
N GLU A 43 16.03 4.78 -11.83
CA GLU A 43 16.91 5.32 -12.88
C GLU A 43 17.36 4.21 -13.84
N GLY A 44 17.24 4.48 -15.14
CA GLY A 44 17.56 3.50 -16.19
C GLY A 44 16.48 2.45 -16.45
N ASP A 45 15.37 2.45 -15.70
CA ASP A 45 14.22 1.60 -16.01
C ASP A 45 13.35 2.20 -17.12
N TYR A 46 12.82 1.33 -17.99
CA TYR A 46 11.93 1.69 -19.08
C TYR A 46 10.68 2.47 -18.63
N HIS A 47 10.17 2.21 -17.43
CA HIS A 47 8.96 2.87 -16.92
C HIS A 47 9.26 4.16 -16.14
N SER A 48 10.53 4.53 -15.99
CA SER A 48 10.91 5.78 -15.34
C SER A 48 10.62 6.99 -16.23
N GLY A 49 10.30 8.12 -15.60
CA GLY A 49 10.05 9.39 -16.29
C GLY A 49 8.74 10.04 -15.87
N ALA A 50 8.69 11.38 -15.99
CA ALA A 50 7.57 12.20 -15.55
C ALA A 50 6.29 11.97 -16.38
N PHE A 51 6.44 11.51 -17.63
CA PHE A 51 5.36 11.28 -18.56
C PHE A 51 5.42 9.87 -19.15
N ARG A 52 4.26 9.34 -19.53
CA ARG A 52 4.13 8.09 -20.27
C ARG A 52 3.14 8.23 -21.40
N THR A 53 3.26 7.39 -22.41
CA THR A 53 2.25 7.28 -23.47
C THR A 53 1.03 6.53 -22.96
N SER A 54 -0.14 7.17 -23.00
CA SER A 54 -1.42 6.54 -22.71
C SER A 54 -1.72 5.45 -23.75
N ARG A 55 -2.00 4.22 -23.30
CA ARG A 55 -2.42 3.14 -24.21
C ARG A 55 -3.80 3.38 -24.82
N ARG A 56 -4.63 4.24 -24.20
CA ARG A 56 -5.99 4.55 -24.67
C ARG A 56 -5.98 5.65 -25.72
N SER A 57 -5.26 6.74 -25.47
CA SER A 57 -5.29 7.94 -26.30
C SER A 57 -4.03 8.15 -27.16
N GLY A 58 -2.95 7.40 -26.91
CA GLY A 58 -1.65 7.62 -27.56
C GLY A 58 -0.93 8.91 -27.13
N GLN A 59 -1.54 9.74 -26.29
CA GLN A 59 -0.99 11.01 -25.84
C GLN A 59 -0.05 10.83 -24.65
N GLN A 60 0.86 11.78 -24.48
CA GLN A 60 1.66 11.90 -23.26
C GLN A 60 0.77 12.31 -22.10
N VAL A 61 0.82 11.54 -21.01
CA VAL A 61 0.10 11.80 -19.76
C VAL A 61 1.06 11.71 -18.59
N PRO A 62 0.78 12.38 -17.46
CA PRO A 62 1.59 12.23 -16.25
C PRO A 62 1.76 10.76 -15.88
N ASN A 63 2.98 10.37 -15.55
CA ASN A 63 3.28 8.99 -15.20
C ASN A 63 2.99 8.75 -13.72
N LEU A 64 1.84 8.11 -13.46
CA LEU A 64 1.46 7.63 -12.13
C LEU A 64 1.92 6.19 -11.83
N ARG A 65 2.75 5.60 -12.69
CA ARG A 65 3.19 4.19 -12.63
C ARG A 65 4.72 4.11 -12.76
N GLN A 66 5.39 4.95 -11.99
CA GLN A 66 6.85 5.15 -12.01
C GLN A 66 7.61 3.96 -11.44
N VAL A 67 7.00 3.29 -10.47
CA VAL A 67 7.53 2.10 -9.80
C VAL A 67 6.45 1.03 -9.67
N SER A 68 6.89 -0.21 -9.51
CA SER A 68 6.02 -1.37 -9.34
C SER A 68 6.56 -2.29 -8.26
N VAL A 69 5.66 -2.79 -7.40
CA VAL A 69 5.99 -3.64 -6.25
C VAL A 69 5.14 -4.90 -6.30
N CYS A 70 5.77 -6.08 -6.19
CA CYS A 70 5.09 -7.36 -6.04
C CYS A 70 5.52 -8.03 -4.74
N ALA A 71 4.68 -8.90 -4.19
CA ALA A 71 5.00 -9.69 -3.02
C ALA A 71 5.35 -11.14 -3.41
N GLN A 72 6.37 -11.71 -2.80
CA GLN A 72 6.85 -13.09 -3.03
C GLN A 72 5.73 -14.11 -2.86
N GLU A 73 4.76 -13.81 -2.00
CA GLU A 73 3.60 -14.65 -1.71
C GLU A 73 2.74 -14.94 -2.96
N VAL A 74 2.69 -14.03 -3.94
CA VAL A 74 2.00 -14.32 -5.22
C VAL A 74 2.81 -15.25 -6.11
N TYR A 75 4.14 -15.28 -5.97
CA TYR A 75 5.02 -16.20 -6.70
C TYR A 75 4.91 -17.60 -6.10
N ASP A 76 4.92 -17.70 -4.77
CA ASP A 76 4.75 -18.95 -4.03
C ASP A 76 3.38 -19.59 -4.31
N LEU A 77 2.33 -18.76 -4.45
CA LEU A 77 1.01 -19.20 -4.89
C LEU A 77 1.06 -19.86 -6.27
N LEU A 78 1.79 -19.29 -7.23
CA LEU A 78 1.92 -19.86 -8.57
C LEU A 78 2.74 -21.15 -8.59
N GLU A 79 3.81 -21.22 -7.81
CA GLU A 79 4.57 -22.46 -7.66
C GLU A 79 3.68 -23.55 -7.05
N THR A 80 2.92 -23.23 -6.01
CA THR A 80 2.02 -24.18 -5.33
C THR A 80 0.87 -24.64 -6.23
N GLN A 81 0.23 -23.74 -6.97
CA GLN A 81 -0.98 -24.06 -7.74
C GLN A 81 -0.68 -24.58 -9.15
N LEU A 82 0.44 -24.18 -9.76
CA LEU A 82 0.76 -24.51 -11.15
C LEU A 82 2.12 -25.20 -11.32
N GLY A 83 2.94 -25.32 -10.28
CA GLY A 83 4.33 -25.78 -10.42
C GLY A 83 5.24 -24.79 -11.17
N VAL A 84 4.83 -23.52 -11.27
CA VAL A 84 5.50 -22.50 -12.07
C VAL A 84 6.38 -21.63 -11.18
N LYS A 85 7.69 -21.67 -11.42
CA LYS A 85 8.66 -20.78 -10.77
C LYS A 85 8.84 -19.50 -11.55
N VAL A 86 8.50 -18.38 -10.94
CA VAL A 86 8.73 -17.04 -11.49
C VAL A 86 9.99 -16.44 -10.85
N PRO A 87 11.00 -16.02 -11.62
CA PRO A 87 12.19 -15.39 -11.05
C PRO A 87 11.87 -13.94 -10.63
N PRO A 88 12.64 -13.35 -9.70
CA PRO A 88 12.51 -11.92 -9.39
C PRO A 88 12.65 -11.04 -10.63
N GLY A 89 11.79 -10.04 -10.75
CA GLY A 89 11.58 -9.22 -11.94
C GLY A 89 10.70 -9.88 -13.01
N GLY A 90 10.20 -11.10 -12.76
CA GLY A 90 9.40 -11.87 -13.69
C GLY A 90 8.02 -11.28 -13.95
N PHE A 91 7.47 -10.51 -13.03
CA PHE A 91 6.24 -9.74 -13.28
C PHE A 91 6.51 -8.35 -13.87
N SER A 92 7.77 -8.11 -14.28
CA SER A 92 8.29 -6.79 -14.63
C SER A 92 8.11 -5.80 -13.48
N GLU A 93 8.27 -6.25 -12.23
CA GLU A 93 8.28 -5.39 -11.05
C GLU A 93 9.65 -4.80 -10.80
N ASN A 94 9.67 -3.61 -10.19
CA ASN A 94 10.92 -2.99 -9.76
C ASN A 94 11.37 -3.49 -8.39
N VAL A 95 10.42 -3.83 -7.52
CA VAL A 95 10.70 -4.29 -6.16
C VAL A 95 9.88 -5.52 -5.86
N LEU A 96 10.57 -6.58 -5.45
CA LEU A 96 9.96 -7.79 -4.90
C LEU A 96 10.15 -7.75 -3.39
N VAL A 97 9.06 -7.88 -2.63
CA VAL A 97 9.06 -7.89 -1.17
C VAL A 97 8.49 -9.20 -0.64
N GLU A 98 8.74 -9.53 0.62
CA GLU A 98 8.11 -10.66 1.31
C GLU A 98 7.64 -10.25 2.72
N GLY A 99 6.82 -11.08 3.35
CA GLY A 99 6.30 -10.86 4.71
C GLY A 99 5.13 -9.88 4.74
N LEU A 100 4.86 -9.23 3.61
CA LEU A 100 3.71 -8.37 3.41
C LEU A 100 2.50 -9.11 2.86
N GLY A 101 2.44 -10.43 2.75
CA GLY A 101 1.26 -11.16 2.24
C GLY A 101 0.71 -10.65 0.89
N ASP A 102 -0.60 -10.77 0.67
CA ASP A 102 -1.27 -10.25 -0.52
C ASP A 102 -1.35 -8.71 -0.48
N LEU A 103 -0.89 -8.02 -1.53
CA LEU A 103 -0.94 -6.55 -1.66
C LEU A 103 -2.23 -6.05 -2.34
N GLY A 104 -3.16 -6.95 -2.67
CA GLY A 104 -4.43 -6.62 -3.33
C GLY A 104 -5.35 -5.71 -2.51
N ASP A 105 -5.11 -5.60 -1.20
CA ASP A 105 -5.82 -4.71 -0.28
C ASP A 105 -5.27 -3.27 -0.29
N LEU A 106 -4.08 -3.04 -0.84
CA LEU A 106 -3.49 -1.70 -0.92
C LEU A 106 -4.25 -0.79 -1.88
N GLU A 107 -4.41 0.47 -1.46
CA GLU A 107 -5.23 1.45 -2.14
C GLU A 107 -4.46 2.73 -2.51
N PRO A 108 -4.99 3.52 -3.46
CA PRO A 108 -4.38 4.79 -3.82
C PRO A 108 -4.21 5.67 -2.59
N GLY A 109 -2.98 6.14 -2.36
CA GLY A 109 -2.64 6.95 -1.19
C GLY A 109 -1.76 6.22 -0.17
N ASP A 110 -1.88 4.89 -0.07
CA ASP A 110 -1.05 4.09 0.83
C ASP A 110 0.44 4.25 0.51
N LEU A 111 1.27 4.14 1.53
CA LEU A 111 2.72 4.30 1.41
C LEU A 111 3.44 2.98 1.69
N LEU A 112 4.49 2.74 0.91
CA LEU A 112 5.50 1.74 1.19
C LEU A 112 6.78 2.48 1.60
N ARG A 113 7.14 2.36 2.88
CA ARG A 113 8.33 3.01 3.46
C ARG A 113 9.43 1.99 3.63
N PHE A 114 10.60 2.29 3.09
CA PHE A 114 11.76 1.43 3.16
C PHE A 114 12.76 1.97 4.20
N SER A 115 13.47 1.07 4.89
CA SER A 115 14.40 1.46 5.96
C SER A 115 15.50 2.43 5.53
N GLY A 116 15.92 2.40 4.26
CA GLY A 116 16.89 3.32 3.66
C GLY A 116 16.34 4.70 3.33
N GLY A 117 15.07 4.98 3.64
CA GLY A 117 14.42 6.29 3.48
C GLY A 117 13.64 6.48 2.18
N VAL A 118 13.73 5.53 1.24
CA VAL A 118 12.88 5.53 0.04
C VAL A 118 11.41 5.38 0.46
N GLU A 119 10.53 6.13 -0.21
CA GLU A 119 9.08 6.03 -0.01
C GLU A 119 8.36 6.01 -1.35
N PHE A 120 7.46 5.06 -1.52
CA PHE A 120 6.53 5.01 -2.65
C PHE A 120 5.11 5.26 -2.17
N GLN A 121 4.32 6.00 -2.96
CA GLN A 121 2.88 6.04 -2.79
C GLN A 121 2.21 5.16 -3.84
N VAL A 122 1.35 4.27 -3.38
CA VAL A 122 0.46 3.46 -4.22
C VAL A 122 -0.52 4.37 -4.96
N THR A 123 -0.67 4.14 -6.25
CA THR A 123 -1.62 4.87 -7.10
C THR A 123 -2.69 3.96 -7.68
N GLU A 124 -2.34 2.71 -7.99
CA GLU A 124 -3.25 1.75 -8.62
C GLU A 124 -2.81 0.30 -8.32
N GLN A 125 -3.76 -0.63 -8.39
CA GLN A 125 -3.46 -2.06 -8.49
C GLN A 125 -2.83 -2.37 -9.87
N ASN A 126 -1.83 -3.25 -9.90
CA ASN A 126 -1.12 -3.60 -11.13
C ASN A 126 -1.86 -4.69 -11.89
N VAL A 127 -2.84 -4.32 -12.71
CA VAL A 127 -3.64 -5.30 -13.48
C VAL A 127 -2.75 -6.22 -14.33
N PRO A 128 -2.90 -7.56 -14.27
CA PRO A 128 -2.14 -8.50 -15.09
C PRO A 128 -2.36 -8.27 -16.59
N CYS A 129 -1.35 -8.57 -17.39
CA CYS A 129 -1.45 -8.52 -18.86
C CYS A 129 -1.03 -9.86 -19.49
N ALA A 130 -1.38 -10.05 -20.76
CA ALA A 130 -1.12 -11.28 -21.50
C ALA A 130 0.38 -11.66 -21.58
N ASN A 131 1.30 -10.70 -21.39
CA ASN A 131 2.73 -10.98 -21.38
C ASN A 131 3.15 -11.95 -20.26
N LEU A 132 2.37 -12.07 -19.17
CA LEU A 132 2.65 -13.02 -18.09
C LEU A 132 2.37 -14.48 -18.49
N SER A 133 1.66 -14.71 -19.60
CA SER A 133 1.42 -16.06 -20.13
C SER A 133 2.69 -16.77 -20.58
N VAL A 134 3.83 -16.06 -20.67
CA VAL A 134 5.16 -16.66 -20.89
C VAL A 134 5.52 -17.70 -19.83
N TYR A 135 5.00 -17.53 -18.60
CA TYR A 135 5.23 -18.49 -17.51
C TYR A 135 4.23 -19.64 -17.55
N HIS A 136 2.95 -19.33 -17.75
CA HIS A 136 1.88 -20.32 -17.95
C HIS A 136 0.57 -19.62 -18.39
N PRO A 137 -0.27 -20.23 -19.25
CA PRO A 137 -1.51 -19.61 -19.73
C PRO A 137 -2.50 -19.17 -18.65
N LEU A 138 -2.49 -19.83 -17.49
CA LEU A 138 -3.38 -19.51 -16.35
C LEU A 138 -2.83 -18.41 -15.42
N VAL A 139 -1.55 -18.02 -15.54
CA VAL A 139 -0.93 -17.04 -14.65
C VAL A 139 -1.70 -15.71 -14.61
N PRO A 140 -2.06 -15.07 -15.75
CA PRO A 140 -2.81 -13.80 -15.71
C PRO A 140 -4.13 -13.89 -14.93
N LYS A 141 -4.80 -15.04 -14.98
CA LYS A 141 -6.06 -15.28 -14.27
C LYS A 141 -5.83 -15.44 -12.77
N LEU A 142 -4.83 -16.23 -12.36
CA LEU A 142 -4.58 -16.50 -10.94
C LEU A 142 -4.10 -15.26 -10.18
N VAL A 143 -3.33 -14.40 -10.84
CA VAL A 143 -2.76 -13.20 -10.20
C VAL A 143 -3.62 -11.95 -10.35
N TYR A 144 -4.84 -12.10 -10.89
CA TYR A 144 -5.80 -11.01 -10.99
C TYR A 144 -6.20 -10.50 -9.60
N GLY A 145 -6.00 -9.20 -9.36
CA GLY A 145 -6.22 -8.56 -8.05
C GLY A 145 -5.11 -8.80 -7.02
N ARG A 146 -4.03 -9.51 -7.37
CA ARG A 146 -2.94 -9.89 -6.45
C ARG A 146 -1.54 -9.72 -7.01
N ARG A 147 -1.44 -9.33 -8.29
CA ARG A 147 -0.16 -9.19 -9.01
C ARG A 147 0.80 -8.26 -8.29
N GLY A 148 0.29 -7.28 -7.54
CA GLY A 148 1.06 -6.24 -6.89
C GLY A 148 0.52 -4.86 -7.24
N VAL A 149 1.25 -3.83 -6.84
CA VAL A 149 0.84 -2.43 -6.97
C VAL A 149 1.80 -1.64 -7.85
N VAL A 150 1.32 -0.50 -8.33
CA VAL A 150 2.14 0.53 -8.97
C VAL A 150 1.99 1.83 -8.21
N GLY A 151 2.97 2.70 -8.37
CA GLY A 151 3.03 3.93 -7.59
C GLY A 151 3.92 5.01 -8.18
N VAL A 152 4.01 6.09 -7.41
CA VAL A 152 4.91 7.22 -7.63
C VAL A 152 5.93 7.30 -6.50
N VAL A 153 7.10 7.87 -6.80
CA VAL A 153 8.13 8.11 -5.81
C VAL A 153 7.75 9.33 -4.96
N ARG A 154 7.73 9.15 -3.64
CA ARG A 154 7.55 10.25 -2.67
C ARG A 154 8.90 10.74 -2.16
N THR A 155 9.78 9.81 -1.80
CA THR A 155 11.14 10.11 -1.35
C THR A 155 12.14 9.32 -2.19
N PRO A 156 12.95 9.99 -3.04
CA PRO A 156 14.05 9.38 -3.79
C PRO A 156 15.16 8.85 -2.88
N GLY A 157 16.00 7.96 -3.40
CA GLY A 157 17.12 7.39 -2.65
C GLY A 157 17.73 6.16 -3.31
N VAL A 158 18.48 5.37 -2.55
CA VAL A 158 19.02 4.08 -3.01
C VAL A 158 18.27 2.98 -2.29
N LEU A 159 17.76 2.00 -3.05
CA LEU A 159 17.06 0.85 -2.51
C LEU A 159 17.86 -0.44 -2.75
N ARG A 160 17.95 -1.29 -1.73
CA ARG A 160 18.72 -2.53 -1.74
C ARG A 160 17.89 -3.74 -1.29
N PRO A 161 18.21 -4.95 -1.78
CA PRO A 161 17.74 -6.18 -1.14
C PRO A 161 18.13 -6.21 0.35
N GLY A 162 17.25 -6.76 1.18
CA GLY A 162 17.43 -6.88 2.62
C GLY A 162 16.85 -5.72 3.45
N GLU A 163 16.50 -4.59 2.83
CA GLU A 163 15.84 -3.49 3.54
C GLU A 163 14.46 -3.89 4.06
N SER A 164 14.09 -3.40 5.24
CA SER A 164 12.72 -3.58 5.72
C SER A 164 11.78 -2.64 4.97
N VAL A 165 10.53 -3.09 4.80
CA VAL A 165 9.44 -2.32 4.20
C VAL A 165 8.25 -2.32 5.13
N THR A 166 7.63 -1.16 5.31
CA THR A 166 6.42 -0.98 6.10
C THR A 166 5.32 -0.40 5.24
N VAL A 167 4.13 -0.98 5.33
CA VAL A 167 2.90 -0.41 4.75
C VAL A 167 2.33 0.62 5.73
N VAL A 168 2.12 1.83 5.24
CA VAL A 168 1.39 2.87 5.96
C VAL A 168 0.12 3.19 5.21
N ARG A 169 -1.01 2.84 5.79
CA ARG A 169 -2.34 3.09 5.22
C ARG A 169 -2.63 4.58 5.16
N ALA A 170 -3.25 5.03 4.06
CA ALA A 170 -3.71 6.40 3.91
C ALA A 170 -4.82 6.73 4.93
N ASP A 171 -4.90 8.00 5.28
CA ASP A 171 -6.05 8.56 5.99
C ASP A 171 -7.14 8.86 4.95
N GLU A 172 -8.33 8.29 5.13
CA GLU A 172 -9.52 8.50 4.29
C GLU A 172 -10.47 9.48 4.98
N ASP A 173 -11.01 10.46 4.26
CA ASP A 173 -12.07 11.32 4.81
C ASP A 173 -13.34 10.49 5.05
N VAL A 174 -13.93 10.63 6.23
CA VAL A 174 -15.12 9.88 6.64
C VAL A 174 -16.11 10.78 7.37
N GLN A 175 -17.36 10.33 7.46
CA GLN A 175 -18.32 10.92 8.40
C GLN A 175 -18.39 10.06 9.64
N VAL A 176 -18.37 10.69 10.81
CA VAL A 176 -18.45 9.99 12.09
C VAL A 176 -19.57 10.61 12.90
N GLU A 177 -20.51 9.78 13.32
CA GLU A 177 -21.42 10.15 14.39
C GLU A 177 -20.72 9.89 15.71
N ALA A 178 -20.56 10.94 16.51
CA ALA A 178 -19.89 10.87 17.79
C ALA A 178 -20.75 11.53 18.87
N TYR A 179 -20.70 10.96 20.07
CA TYR A 179 -21.28 11.55 21.25
C TYR A 179 -20.55 12.86 21.59
N ALA A 180 -21.33 13.95 21.64
CA ALA A 180 -20.91 15.29 22.02
C ALA A 180 -21.34 15.56 23.47
N GLY A 181 -20.53 15.12 24.44
CA GLY A 181 -20.77 15.46 25.85
C GLY A 181 -20.25 16.85 26.17
N ALA A 182 -19.30 16.94 27.10
CA ALA A 182 -18.69 18.23 27.50
C ALA A 182 -17.83 18.89 26.41
N PHE A 183 -17.37 18.12 25.43
CA PHE A 183 -16.70 18.62 24.23
C PHE A 183 -17.00 17.68 23.06
N TYR A 184 -16.86 18.20 21.84
CA TYR A 184 -16.93 17.38 20.65
C TYR A 184 -15.52 17.11 20.10
N PRO A 185 -15.20 15.88 19.69
CA PRO A 185 -15.91 14.62 19.93
C PRO A 185 -15.41 13.91 21.20
N GLN A 186 -16.32 13.29 21.97
CA GLN A 186 -15.94 12.50 23.15
C GLN A 186 -15.87 10.99 22.88
N ARG A 187 -16.79 10.46 22.06
CA ARG A 187 -16.81 9.03 21.76
C ARG A 187 -17.44 8.78 20.38
N PRO A 188 -16.72 8.19 19.42
CA PRO A 188 -17.33 7.78 18.15
C PRO A 188 -18.34 6.65 18.37
N LEU A 189 -19.46 6.70 17.67
CA LEU A 189 -20.57 5.74 17.75
C LEU A 189 -20.67 4.90 16.49
N ARG A 190 -20.58 5.54 15.31
CA ARG A 190 -20.54 4.85 14.02
C ARG A 190 -19.83 5.71 12.98
N VAL A 191 -19.32 5.06 11.94
CA VAL A 191 -18.56 5.70 10.85
C VAL A 191 -19.14 5.32 9.50
N LEU A 192 -19.38 6.31 8.64
CA LEU A 192 -19.70 6.11 7.24
C LEU A 192 -18.41 5.95 6.47
N TRP A 193 -18.13 4.73 6.02
CA TRP A 193 -16.91 4.39 5.31
C TRP A 193 -17.21 3.39 4.20
N ARG A 194 -16.78 3.74 2.97
CA ARG A 194 -17.02 2.98 1.73
C ARG A 194 -18.50 2.67 1.51
N ASP A 195 -19.30 3.73 1.52
CA ASP A 195 -20.75 3.71 1.26
C ASP A 195 -21.57 2.83 2.21
N ARG A 196 -21.03 2.52 3.39
CA ARG A 196 -21.70 1.76 4.45
C ARG A 196 -21.43 2.40 5.82
N TRP A 197 -22.46 2.40 6.68
CA TRP A 197 -22.30 2.69 8.10
C TRP A 197 -21.76 1.47 8.84
N TRP A 198 -20.72 1.70 9.62
CA TRP A 198 -20.10 0.70 10.50
C TRP A 198 -20.30 1.13 11.95
N GLU A 199 -20.89 0.25 12.75
CA GLU A 199 -21.06 0.48 14.18
C GLU A 199 -19.71 0.33 14.92
N VAL A 200 -19.41 1.26 15.82
CA VAL A 200 -18.25 1.16 16.72
C VAL A 200 -18.62 0.21 17.85
N ARG A 201 -18.01 -0.97 17.87
CA ARG A 201 -18.18 -1.96 18.95
C ARG A 201 -17.42 -1.56 20.21
N GLU A 202 -16.19 -1.06 20.04
CA GLU A 202 -15.31 -0.72 21.16
C GLU A 202 -14.36 0.42 20.80
N VAL A 203 -14.09 1.32 21.76
CA VAL A 203 -12.99 2.29 21.69
C VAL A 203 -11.82 1.71 22.46
N LEU A 204 -10.82 1.23 21.72
CA LEU A 204 -9.62 0.56 22.25
C LEU A 204 -8.65 1.55 22.91
N GLY A 205 -8.67 2.81 22.49
CA GLY A 205 -7.82 3.86 23.03
C GLY A 205 -8.17 5.23 22.48
N GLN A 206 -7.82 6.27 23.22
CA GLN A 206 -8.04 7.66 22.81
C GLN A 206 -6.84 8.55 23.17
N GLY A 207 -6.59 9.55 22.36
CA GLY A 207 -5.52 10.52 22.58
C GLY A 207 -5.89 11.89 22.04
N ARG A 208 -5.37 12.94 22.66
CA ARG A 208 -5.55 14.32 22.21
C ARG A 208 -4.18 14.94 21.96
N SER A 209 -4.05 15.63 20.84
CA SER A 209 -2.94 16.54 20.54
C SER A 209 -3.53 17.89 20.10
N PRO A 210 -2.74 18.96 20.03
CA PRO A 210 -3.26 20.27 19.62
C PRO A 210 -4.02 20.20 18.29
N GLY A 211 -5.31 20.57 18.30
CA GLY A 211 -6.19 20.56 17.13
C GLY A 211 -6.69 19.19 16.69
N ARG A 212 -6.39 18.10 17.41
CA ARG A 212 -6.74 16.73 17.00
C ARG A 212 -7.18 15.83 18.14
N PHE A 213 -8.22 15.05 17.88
CA PHE A 213 -8.61 13.91 18.74
C PHE A 213 -8.48 12.62 17.95
N ARG A 214 -7.80 11.64 18.53
CA ARG A 214 -7.57 10.33 17.93
C ARG A 214 -8.26 9.25 18.75
N PHE A 215 -8.89 8.30 18.06
CA PHE A 215 -9.53 7.13 18.65
C PHE A 215 -9.06 5.88 17.90
N ALA A 216 -8.47 4.92 18.61
CA ALA A 216 -8.33 3.56 18.10
C ALA A 216 -9.64 2.82 18.38
N VAL A 217 -10.29 2.29 17.35
CA VAL A 217 -11.62 1.70 17.48
C VAL A 217 -11.70 0.34 16.80
N LEU A 218 -12.52 -0.54 17.39
CA LEU A 218 -12.96 -1.79 16.80
C LEU A 218 -14.38 -1.59 16.25
N LEU A 219 -14.53 -1.76 14.94
CA LEU A 219 -15.83 -1.74 14.27
C LEU A 219 -16.45 -3.14 14.30
N GLU A 220 -17.69 -3.26 13.81
CA GLU A 220 -18.26 -4.55 13.42
C GLU A 220 -17.35 -5.32 12.42
N ASP A 221 -17.59 -6.63 12.29
CA ASP A 221 -16.74 -7.57 11.53
C ASP A 221 -15.25 -7.59 11.93
N ASP A 222 -14.97 -7.20 13.18
CA ASP A 222 -13.64 -7.14 13.81
C ASP A 222 -12.62 -6.27 13.05
N VAL A 223 -13.10 -5.25 12.34
CA VAL A 223 -12.25 -4.31 11.61
C VAL A 223 -11.66 -3.28 12.58
N ARG A 224 -10.33 -3.14 12.57
CA ARG A 224 -9.61 -2.15 13.39
C ARG A 224 -9.30 -0.92 12.57
N VAL A 225 -9.61 0.26 13.12
CA VAL A 225 -9.30 1.54 12.47
C VAL A 225 -8.84 2.59 13.50
N THR A 226 -8.15 3.61 13.02
CA THR A 226 -7.86 4.83 13.78
C THR A 226 -8.71 5.95 13.21
N LEU A 227 -9.61 6.52 14.01
CA LEU A 227 -10.34 7.74 13.68
C LEU A 227 -9.56 8.95 14.20
N CYS A 228 -9.50 10.02 13.42
CA CYS A 228 -8.90 11.29 13.81
C CYS A 228 -9.84 12.43 13.46
N TYR A 229 -10.29 13.18 14.45
CA TYR A 229 -10.99 14.44 14.26
C TYR A 229 -10.00 15.59 14.24
N HIS A 230 -10.15 16.50 13.27
CA HIS A 230 -9.33 17.70 13.11
C HIS A 230 -10.17 18.92 13.44
N GLU A 231 -10.03 19.46 14.66
CA GLU A 231 -10.89 20.53 15.21
C GLU A 231 -10.95 21.75 14.28
N GLY A 232 -9.81 22.20 13.75
CA GLY A 232 -9.73 23.39 12.91
C GLY A 232 -10.36 23.25 11.51
N GLN A 233 -10.73 22.03 11.10
CA GLN A 233 -11.34 21.75 9.79
C GLN A 233 -12.75 21.16 9.93
N ASP A 234 -13.20 20.92 11.16
CA ASP A 234 -14.42 20.17 11.48
C ASP A 234 -14.57 18.89 10.63
N ARG A 235 -13.49 18.09 10.60
CA ARG A 235 -13.36 16.95 9.68
C ARG A 235 -12.84 15.71 10.38
N TRP A 236 -13.34 14.56 9.97
CA TRP A 236 -12.85 13.25 10.40
C TRP A 236 -12.07 12.55 9.30
N THR A 237 -11.00 11.87 9.71
CA THR A 237 -10.28 10.91 8.88
C THR A 237 -10.21 9.55 9.54
N LEU A 238 -10.16 8.50 8.74
CA LEU A 238 -10.03 7.11 9.15
C LEU A 238 -8.77 6.52 8.55
N ARG A 239 -7.98 5.80 9.35
CA ARG A 239 -6.92 4.91 8.86
C ARG A 239 -7.31 3.47 9.13
N ALA A 240 -7.45 2.68 8.06
CA ALA A 240 -7.68 1.25 8.19
C ALA A 240 -6.42 0.54 8.69
N LEU A 241 -6.59 -0.48 9.54
CA LEU A 241 -5.47 -1.20 10.14
C LEU A 241 -5.58 -2.72 9.98
N GLY A 242 -6.58 -3.17 9.20
CA GLY A 242 -6.88 -4.57 8.96
C GLY A 242 -7.93 -5.13 9.93
N ARG A 243 -8.16 -6.45 9.84
CA ARG A 243 -9.05 -7.19 10.75
C ARG A 243 -8.26 -7.75 11.94
N ALA A 244 -8.88 -7.79 13.12
CA ALA A 244 -8.31 -8.51 14.25
C ALA A 244 -8.19 -10.00 13.88
N ALA A 245 -7.08 -10.64 14.27
CA ALA A 245 -6.98 -12.09 14.19
C ALA A 245 -8.03 -12.71 15.11
N SER A 246 -8.83 -13.63 14.58
CA SER A 246 -9.78 -14.47 15.32
C SER A 246 -9.07 -15.43 16.25
#